data_AF-A0A0C2IX35-F1
#
_entry.id   AF-A0A0C2IX35-F1
#
_cell.length_a   1.000
_cell.length_b   1.000
_cell.length_c   1.000
_cell.angle_alpha   90.00
_cell.angle_beta   90.00
_cell.angle_gamma   90.00
#
_symmetry.space_group_name_H-M   'P 1'
#
loop_
_entity.id
_entity.type
_entity.pdbx_description
1 polymer ?
#
loop_
_entity_poly.entity_id
_entity_poly.type
_entity_poly.pdbx_seq_one_letter_code
_entity_poly.pdbx_strand_id
1 'polypeptide(L)'
;MEPLSNFLQIFSSEENSINYLKCAKCGNSGISINIKTARCTQKIFRYHQPICGETFFNKSKLPINEVLLLAYFWLAKSNGKQIEIYTGHSNKTITAYKKFLRKLVSDSLDFIYLQIGGKDVVVEIDETKLGKSKHHRGHPVNGAWVLGGVERTLQRRVSWWRCPIGPLKH
;
A
#
# COMPACT_ATOMS: atom_id res chain seq x y z
N MET A 1 -13.64 14.05 -18.49
CA MET A 1 -13.18 12.68 -18.17
C MET A 1 -12.05 12.40 -19.16
N GLU A 2 -10.82 12.77 -18.79
CA GLU A 2 -9.65 12.68 -19.67
C GLU A 2 -9.29 11.20 -19.92
N PRO A 3 -8.85 10.83 -21.14
CA PRO A 3 -8.76 9.44 -21.54
C PRO A 3 -7.58 8.74 -20.86
N LEU A 4 -7.77 7.43 -20.61
CA LEU A 4 -6.83 6.48 -20.02
C LEU A 4 -5.46 6.41 -20.72
N SER A 5 -5.28 7.06 -21.88
CA SER A 5 -4.01 7.19 -22.60
C SER A 5 -2.93 7.94 -21.80
N ASN A 6 -3.31 8.85 -20.89
CA ASN A 6 -2.35 9.59 -20.05
C ASN A 6 -1.79 8.77 -18.88
N PHE A 7 -2.47 7.70 -18.45
CA PHE A 7 -2.06 6.97 -17.24
C PHE A 7 -0.82 6.10 -17.44
N LEU A 8 -0.67 5.51 -18.64
CA LEU A 8 0.54 4.74 -18.97
C LEU A 8 1.76 5.64 -19.22
N GLN A 9 1.56 6.91 -19.60
CA GLN A 9 2.66 7.88 -19.72
C GLN A 9 3.35 8.14 -18.38
N ILE A 10 2.65 7.96 -17.26
CA ILE A 10 3.20 8.10 -15.90
C ILE A 10 4.39 7.15 -15.70
N PHE A 11 4.26 5.90 -16.15
CA PHE A 11 5.29 4.87 -15.97
C PHE A 11 6.35 4.87 -17.08
N SER A 12 6.15 5.68 -18.12
CA SER A 12 6.99 5.67 -19.33
C SER A 12 8.39 6.26 -19.10
N SER A 13 8.55 7.15 -18.12
CA SER A 13 9.86 7.67 -17.70
C SER A 13 9.85 8.05 -16.22
N GLU A 14 11.03 8.10 -15.59
CA GLU A 14 11.16 8.60 -14.22
C GLU A 14 10.71 10.06 -14.11
N GLU A 15 11.07 10.89 -15.09
CA GLU A 15 10.67 12.30 -15.12
C GLU A 15 9.15 12.46 -15.15
N ASN A 16 8.45 11.63 -15.94
CA ASN A 16 6.99 11.63 -15.96
C ASN A 16 6.42 11.22 -14.61
N SER A 17 6.90 10.14 -14.02
CA SER A 17 6.46 9.69 -12.68
C SER A 17 6.66 10.77 -11.61
N ILE A 18 7.77 11.51 -11.67
CA ILE A 18 8.10 12.56 -10.69
C ILE A 18 7.28 13.84 -10.95
N ASN A 19 6.92 14.15 -12.20
CA ASN A 19 6.06 15.30 -12.52
C ASN A 19 4.64 15.20 -11.91
N TYR A 20 4.17 13.99 -11.62
CA TYR A 20 2.92 13.78 -10.88
C TYR A 20 3.07 13.96 -9.36
N LEU A 21 4.29 14.00 -8.84
CA LEU A 21 4.54 14.27 -7.43
C LEU A 21 4.28 15.75 -7.15
N LYS A 22 3.35 16.03 -6.23
CA LYS A 22 3.06 17.38 -5.77
C LYS A 22 3.99 17.76 -4.62
N CYS A 23 4.32 19.04 -4.50
CA CYS A 23 5.03 19.52 -3.34
C CYS A 23 4.14 19.41 -2.09
N ALA A 24 4.64 18.74 -1.05
CA ALA A 24 3.90 18.50 0.20
C ALA A 24 3.48 19.79 0.95
N LYS A 25 4.12 20.93 0.67
CA LYS A 25 3.82 22.21 1.32
C LYS A 25 2.94 23.16 0.50
N CYS A 26 3.16 23.25 -0.82
CA CYS A 26 2.44 24.21 -1.66
C CYS A 26 1.38 23.58 -2.56
N GLY A 27 1.30 22.24 -2.66
CA GLY A 27 0.29 21.53 -3.43
C GLY A 27 0.41 21.63 -4.96
N ASN A 28 1.31 22.48 -5.48
CA ASN A 28 1.54 22.63 -6.93
C ASN A 28 2.45 21.53 -7.49
N SER A 29 2.22 21.20 -8.76
CA SER A 29 2.97 20.25 -9.61
C SER A 29 4.31 20.82 -10.14
N GLY A 30 4.60 22.10 -9.88
CA GLY A 30 5.79 22.78 -10.39
C GLY A 30 7.04 22.51 -9.54
N ILE A 31 7.60 21.31 -9.64
CA ILE A 31 8.87 20.93 -9.02
C ILE A 31 9.98 20.96 -10.08
N SER A 32 11.05 21.73 -9.88
CA SER A 32 12.26 21.58 -10.71
C SER A 32 13.13 20.47 -10.14
N ILE A 33 13.39 19.44 -10.95
CA ILE A 33 14.04 18.20 -10.52
C ILE A 33 15.50 18.20 -10.98
N ASN A 34 16.42 17.99 -10.04
CA ASN A 34 17.72 17.39 -10.31
C ASN A 34 17.68 15.99 -9.68
N ILE A 35 18.40 15.01 -10.24
CA ILE A 35 18.31 13.54 -10.05
C ILE A 35 18.10 13.04 -8.60
N LYS A 36 18.33 13.86 -7.56
CA LYS A 36 18.08 13.54 -6.14
C LYS A 36 17.31 14.61 -5.33
N THR A 37 17.00 15.76 -5.92
CA THR A 37 16.42 16.93 -5.21
C THR A 37 15.32 17.61 -6.01
N ALA A 38 14.18 17.78 -5.36
CA ALA A 38 13.03 18.54 -5.81
C ALA A 38 13.15 19.95 -5.22
N ARG A 39 13.15 20.96 -6.08
CA ARG A 39 13.07 22.34 -5.64
C ARG A 39 11.69 22.88 -5.99
N CYS A 40 10.98 23.38 -4.98
CA CYS A 40 9.74 24.12 -5.19
C CYS A 40 10.06 25.42 -5.94
N THR A 41 9.32 25.67 -7.02
CA THR A 41 9.52 26.83 -7.90
C THR A 41 8.91 28.13 -7.35
N GLN A 42 8.05 28.05 -6.32
CA GLN A 42 7.46 29.23 -5.70
C GLN A 42 8.48 29.99 -4.84
N LYS A 43 8.64 31.30 -5.11
CA LYS A 43 9.57 32.20 -4.40
C LYS A 43 9.42 32.19 -2.87
N ILE A 44 8.21 31.90 -2.36
CA ILE A 44 7.85 31.95 -0.94
C ILE A 44 8.30 30.69 -0.19
N PHE A 45 8.36 29.53 -0.86
CA PHE A 45 8.65 28.22 -0.26
C PHE A 45 9.85 27.55 -0.94
N ARG A 46 10.98 28.28 -1.11
CA ARG A 46 12.25 27.75 -1.64
C ARG A 46 12.91 26.74 -0.69
N TYR A 47 12.24 25.62 -0.46
CA TYR A 47 12.77 24.51 0.32
C TYR A 47 13.30 23.45 -0.64
N HIS A 48 14.52 22.99 -0.37
CA HIS A 48 15.09 21.80 -1.01
C HIS A 48 14.51 20.57 -0.31
N GLN A 49 13.67 19.83 -1.01
CA GLN A 49 13.20 18.55 -0.51
C GLN A 49 13.81 17.46 -1.38
N PRO A 50 14.52 16.46 -0.84
CA PRO A 50 14.85 15.28 -1.62
C PRO A 50 13.54 14.67 -2.17
N ILE A 51 13.47 14.45 -3.49
CA ILE A 51 12.31 13.82 -4.18
C ILE A 51 11.96 12.51 -3.48
N CYS A 52 13.03 11.82 -3.10
CA CYS A 52 13.03 10.64 -2.28
C CYS A 52 13.77 10.97 -0.97
N GLY A 53 13.15 11.70 -0.04
CA GLY A 53 13.73 11.91 1.30
C GLY A 53 13.91 10.60 2.08
N GLU A 54 13.62 10.59 3.37
CA GLU A 54 13.51 9.34 4.15
C GLU A 54 12.42 8.38 3.61
N THR A 55 11.71 8.77 2.54
CA THR A 55 10.73 8.00 1.79
C THR A 55 11.30 6.74 1.13
N PHE A 56 10.42 5.78 0.88
CA PHE A 56 10.75 4.44 0.40
C PHE A 56 11.55 4.37 -0.91
N PHE A 57 11.38 5.34 -1.81
CA PHE A 57 12.06 5.40 -3.11
C PHE A 57 13.57 5.64 -3.03
N ASN A 58 14.08 6.12 -1.90
CA ASN A 58 15.52 6.38 -1.73
C ASN A 58 16.31 5.10 -1.45
N LYS A 59 15.63 4.06 -0.94
CA LYS A 59 16.22 2.76 -0.59
C LYS A 59 16.03 1.72 -1.69
N SER A 60 15.26 2.03 -2.74
CA SER A 60 15.05 1.10 -3.86
C SER A 60 16.22 1.14 -4.84
N LYS A 61 16.63 -0.04 -5.31
CA LYS A 61 17.63 -0.19 -6.38
C LYS A 61 17.02 -0.02 -7.77
N LEU A 62 15.69 -0.03 -7.87
CA LEU A 62 14.96 0.18 -9.12
C LEU A 62 14.55 1.65 -9.26
N PRO A 63 14.43 2.13 -10.51
CA PRO A 63 13.92 3.45 -10.80
C PRO A 63 12.45 3.61 -10.36
N ILE A 64 12.05 4.84 -10.06
CA ILE A 64 10.75 5.15 -9.43
C ILE A 64 9.57 4.64 -10.26
N ASN A 65 9.65 4.82 -11.58
CA ASN A 65 8.63 4.40 -12.53
C ASN A 65 8.38 2.88 -12.50
N GLU A 66 9.44 2.08 -12.42
CA GLU A 66 9.34 0.61 -12.34
C GLU A 66 8.77 0.16 -10.99
N VAL A 67 9.15 0.81 -9.90
CA VAL A 67 8.58 0.54 -8.58
C VAL A 67 7.08 0.83 -8.55
N LEU A 68 6.67 1.96 -9.14
CA LEU A 68 5.26 2.32 -9.28
C LEU A 68 4.48 1.34 -10.18
N LEU A 69 5.09 0.89 -11.27
CA LEU A 69 4.49 -0.10 -12.17
C LEU A 69 4.30 -1.46 -11.45
N LEU A 70 5.30 -1.91 -10.69
CA LEU A 70 5.20 -3.11 -9.86
C LEU A 70 4.11 -2.98 -8.78
N ALA A 71 3.98 -1.79 -8.17
CA ALA A 71 2.91 -1.51 -7.22
C ALA A 71 1.53 -1.55 -7.87
N TYR A 72 1.37 -0.97 -9.06
CA TYR A 72 0.13 -1.02 -9.83
C TYR A 72 -0.29 -2.47 -10.11
N PHE A 73 0.60 -3.30 -10.65
CA PHE A 73 0.29 -4.70 -10.90
C PHE A 73 0.02 -5.51 -9.63
N TRP A 74 0.64 -5.15 -8.52
CA TRP A 74 0.36 -5.77 -7.23
C TRP A 74 -1.04 -5.44 -6.72
N LEU A 75 -1.46 -4.17 -6.82
CA LEU A 75 -2.82 -3.73 -6.48
C LEU A 75 -3.88 -4.35 -7.41
N ALA A 76 -3.57 -4.46 -8.70
CA ALA A 76 -4.40 -5.14 -9.69
C ALA A 76 -4.46 -6.68 -9.53
N LYS A 77 -3.83 -7.24 -8.47
CA LYS A 77 -3.77 -8.67 -8.18
C LYS A 77 -3.27 -9.53 -9.36
N SER A 78 -2.37 -8.97 -10.16
CA SER A 78 -1.85 -9.66 -11.36
C SER A 78 -0.94 -10.85 -11.00
N ASN A 79 -0.98 -11.88 -11.84
CA ASN A 79 -0.16 -13.08 -11.66
C ASN A 79 1.33 -12.73 -11.82
N GLY A 80 2.20 -13.34 -11.00
CA GLY A 80 3.66 -13.12 -11.06
C GLY A 80 4.25 -13.35 -12.45
N LYS A 81 3.78 -14.37 -13.18
CA LYS A 81 4.23 -14.63 -14.57
C LYS A 81 3.84 -13.51 -15.54
N GLN A 82 2.65 -12.92 -15.37
CA GLN A 82 2.23 -11.80 -16.19
C GLN A 82 3.08 -10.56 -15.89
N ILE A 83 3.35 -10.30 -14.61
CA ILE A 83 4.22 -9.20 -14.19
C ILE A 83 5.62 -9.37 -14.76
N GLU A 84 6.16 -10.59 -14.74
CA GLU A 84 7.46 -10.93 -15.32
C GLU A 84 7.51 -10.64 -16.83
N ILE A 85 6.45 -10.98 -17.58
CA ILE A 85 6.35 -10.67 -19.02
C ILE A 85 6.27 -9.16 -19.26
N TYR A 86 5.47 -8.42 -18.48
CA TYR A 86 5.26 -6.98 -18.69
C TYR A 86 6.41 -6.09 -18.20
N THR A 87 7.10 -6.50 -17.14
CA THR A 87 8.16 -5.68 -16.52
C THR A 87 9.57 -6.18 -16.83
N GLY A 88 9.73 -7.40 -17.35
CA GLY A 88 11.03 -8.03 -17.60
C GLY A 88 11.81 -8.37 -16.33
N HIS A 89 11.25 -8.15 -15.14
CA HIS A 89 11.94 -8.39 -13.88
C HIS A 89 11.89 -9.87 -13.48
N SER A 90 12.98 -10.33 -12.87
CA SER A 90 13.03 -11.68 -12.31
C SER A 90 11.95 -11.89 -11.25
N ASN A 91 11.45 -13.13 -11.16
CA ASN A 91 10.50 -13.52 -10.12
C ASN A 91 11.00 -13.22 -8.69
N LYS A 92 12.32 -13.31 -8.45
CA LYS A 92 12.95 -12.92 -7.16
C LYS A 92 12.70 -11.45 -6.85
N THR A 93 12.92 -10.57 -7.83
CA THR A 93 12.68 -9.13 -7.71
C THR A 93 11.21 -8.85 -7.44
N ILE A 94 10.30 -9.44 -8.24
CA ILE A 94 8.85 -9.25 -8.08
C ILE A 94 8.41 -9.67 -6.68
N THR A 95 8.86 -10.84 -6.21
CA THR A 95 8.51 -11.34 -4.87
C THR A 95 9.05 -10.45 -3.76
N ALA A 96 10.27 -9.93 -3.91
CA ALA A 96 10.86 -9.00 -2.97
C ALA A 96 10.04 -7.70 -2.88
N TYR A 97 9.66 -7.11 -4.02
CA TYR A 97 8.82 -5.91 -4.03
C TYR A 97 7.39 -6.17 -3.51
N LYS A 98 6.78 -7.32 -3.81
CA LYS A 98 5.49 -7.70 -3.22
C LYS A 98 5.57 -7.83 -1.70
N LYS A 99 6.66 -8.39 -1.17
CA LYS A 99 6.90 -8.48 0.28
C LYS A 99 7.09 -7.09 0.88
N PHE A 100 7.84 -6.24 0.20
CA PHE A 100 8.09 -4.86 0.61
C PHE A 100 6.81 -4.02 0.65
N LEU A 101 5.99 -4.05 -0.42
CA LEU A 101 4.71 -3.37 -0.47
C LEU A 101 3.75 -3.85 0.61
N ARG A 102 3.72 -5.16 0.88
CA ARG A 102 2.92 -5.71 2.00
C ARG A 102 3.40 -5.16 3.35
N LYS A 103 4.71 -5.01 3.54
CA LYS A 103 5.25 -4.41 4.77
C LYS A 103 4.85 -2.95 4.88
N LEU A 104 4.97 -2.17 3.80
CA LEU A 104 4.54 -0.76 3.80
C LEU A 104 3.07 -0.61 4.16
N VAL A 105 2.19 -1.43 3.58
CA VAL A 105 0.76 -1.42 3.95
C VAL A 105 0.58 -1.82 5.41
N SER A 106 1.26 -2.86 5.88
CA SER A 106 1.20 -3.28 7.28
C SER A 106 1.69 -2.22 8.26
N ASP A 107 2.72 -1.45 7.90
CA ASP A 107 3.27 -0.38 8.73
C ASP A 107 2.35 0.86 8.68
N SER A 108 1.64 1.09 7.57
CA SER A 108 0.63 2.17 7.44
C SER A 108 -0.72 1.85 8.06
N LEU A 109 -0.98 0.57 8.33
CA LEU A 109 -2.08 0.14 9.17
C LEU A 109 -1.71 0.48 10.61
N ASP A 110 -1.82 1.75 10.96
CA ASP A 110 -1.97 2.13 12.35
C ASP A 110 -3.16 1.32 12.86
N PHE A 111 -2.92 0.44 13.83
CA PHE A 111 -3.98 -0.14 14.65
C PHE A 111 -4.56 1.03 15.44
N ILE A 112 -5.37 1.85 14.78
CA ILE A 112 -6.20 2.83 15.44
C ILE A 112 -7.06 1.97 16.35
N TYR A 113 -6.79 2.04 17.65
CA TYR A 113 -7.67 1.52 18.70
C TYR A 113 -8.94 2.37 18.67
N LEU A 114 -9.69 2.24 17.58
CA LEU A 114 -10.97 2.88 17.42
C LEU A 114 -11.94 1.99 18.17
N GLN A 115 -12.41 2.48 19.31
CA GLN A 115 -13.53 1.86 19.98
C GLN A 115 -14.69 1.81 18.98
N ILE A 116 -15.08 0.60 18.60
CA ILE A 116 -16.23 0.35 17.74
C ILE A 116 -17.46 0.20 18.62
N GLY A 117 -18.54 0.86 18.23
CA GLY A 117 -19.76 0.91 18.99
C GLY A 117 -19.82 2.08 19.98
N GLY A 118 -20.96 2.21 20.63
CA GLY A 118 -21.33 3.34 21.47
C GLY A 118 -22.83 3.30 21.73
N LYS A 119 -23.35 4.25 22.50
CA LYS A 119 -24.79 4.35 22.74
C LYS A 119 -25.49 4.55 21.38
N ASP A 120 -26.53 3.75 21.12
CA ASP A 120 -27.33 3.74 19.88
C ASP A 120 -26.58 3.32 18.59
N VAL A 121 -25.40 2.70 18.71
CA VAL A 121 -24.65 2.16 17.56
C VAL A 121 -24.77 0.63 17.54
N VAL A 122 -25.44 0.10 16.50
CA VAL A 122 -25.48 -1.35 16.24
C VAL A 122 -24.22 -1.78 15.50
N VAL A 123 -23.52 -2.76 16.04
CA VAL A 123 -22.31 -3.34 15.45
C VAL A 123 -22.61 -4.78 15.01
N GLU A 124 -22.31 -5.10 13.77
CA GLU A 124 -22.26 -6.48 13.30
C GLU A 124 -20.89 -7.05 13.61
N ILE A 125 -20.86 -8.23 14.21
CA ILE A 125 -19.64 -8.95 14.55
C ILE A 125 -19.64 -10.26 13.79
N ASP A 126 -18.54 -10.54 13.08
CA ASP A 126 -18.34 -11.79 12.35
C ASP A 126 -16.99 -12.43 12.72
N GLU A 127 -16.97 -13.77 12.77
CA GLU A 127 -15.80 -14.57 13.12
C GLU A 127 -15.25 -15.28 11.90
N THR A 128 -14.00 -14.97 11.53
CA THR A 128 -13.30 -15.67 10.45
C THR A 128 -12.04 -16.34 10.98
N LYS A 129 -11.92 -17.66 10.74
CA LYS A 129 -10.70 -18.41 11.02
C LYS A 129 -9.74 -18.31 9.83
N LEU A 130 -8.68 -17.52 9.98
CA LEU A 130 -7.62 -17.39 8.98
C LEU A 130 -6.57 -18.50 9.17
N GLY A 131 -6.65 -19.55 8.35
CA GLY A 131 -5.66 -20.62 8.29
C GLY A 131 -5.19 -20.88 6.86
N LYS A 132 -3.91 -21.21 6.68
CA LYS A 132 -3.42 -21.71 5.39
C LYS A 132 -3.46 -23.24 5.42
N SER A 133 -4.25 -23.87 4.55
CA SER A 133 -4.15 -25.31 4.33
C SER A 133 -2.80 -25.64 3.72
N LYS A 134 -2.14 -26.69 4.21
CA LYS A 134 -0.92 -27.22 3.60
C LYS A 134 -1.28 -27.68 2.17
N HIS A 135 -0.68 -27.06 1.16
CA HIS A 135 -0.93 -27.34 -0.27
C HIS A 135 -2.36 -27.08 -0.79
N HIS A 136 -3.12 -26.16 -0.18
CA HIS A 136 -4.54 -25.90 -0.56
C HIS A 136 -5.42 -27.17 -0.57
N ARG A 137 -5.00 -28.23 0.13
CA ARG A 137 -5.71 -29.50 0.27
C ARG A 137 -5.82 -29.84 1.76
N GLY A 138 -6.98 -30.32 2.17
CA GLY A 138 -7.25 -30.74 3.55
C GLY A 138 -7.63 -29.60 4.53
N HIS A 139 -7.94 -30.00 5.77
CA HIS A 139 -8.39 -29.11 6.84
C HIS A 139 -7.37 -27.99 7.14
N PRO A 140 -7.80 -26.74 7.37
CA PRO A 140 -6.92 -25.64 7.74
C PRO A 140 -6.18 -25.97 9.05
N VAL A 141 -4.86 -26.15 8.96
CA VAL A 141 -3.99 -26.46 10.10
C VAL A 141 -3.58 -25.15 10.76
N ASN A 142 -3.84 -25.01 12.07
CA ASN A 142 -3.50 -23.86 12.93
C ASN A 142 -3.68 -22.47 12.28
N GLY A 143 -4.93 -21.99 12.27
CA GLY A 143 -5.27 -20.62 11.88
C GLY A 143 -5.42 -19.69 13.08
N ALA A 144 -5.22 -18.39 12.84
CA ALA A 144 -5.60 -17.36 13.81
C ALA A 144 -7.10 -17.07 13.64
N TRP A 145 -7.83 -17.03 14.75
CA TRP A 145 -9.18 -16.47 14.74
C TRP A 145 -9.08 -14.95 14.64
N VAL A 146 -9.83 -14.38 13.73
CA VAL A 146 -9.99 -12.94 13.57
C VAL A 146 -11.47 -12.61 13.72
N LEU A 147 -11.76 -11.72 14.66
CA LEU A 147 -13.09 -11.16 14.86
C LEU A 147 -13.15 -9.82 14.11
N GLY A 148 -14.04 -9.71 13.13
CA GLY A 148 -14.33 -8.47 12.43
C GLY A 148 -15.57 -7.80 13.01
N GLY A 149 -15.50 -6.50 13.28
CA GLY A 149 -16.65 -5.70 13.68
C GLY A 149 -16.92 -4.58 12.68
N VAL A 150 -18.17 -4.41 12.26
CA VAL A 150 -18.61 -3.32 11.36
C VAL A 150 -19.78 -2.57 11.98
N GLU A 151 -19.69 -1.25 12.08
CA GLU A 151 -20.81 -0.42 12.52
C GLU A 151 -21.88 -0.30 11.43
N ARG A 152 -23.15 -0.47 11.80
CA ARG A 152 -24.32 -0.14 10.95
C ARG A 152 -24.58 1.37 10.90
N THR A 153 -23.53 2.17 10.72
CA THR A 153 -23.60 3.62 10.54
C THR A 153 -23.24 3.99 9.09
N LEU A 154 -23.53 5.22 8.67
CA LEU A 154 -23.12 5.72 7.35
C LEU A 154 -21.60 5.69 7.15
N GLN A 155 -20.82 5.77 8.24
CA GLN A 155 -19.36 5.75 8.20
C GLN A 155 -18.77 4.36 8.06
N ARG A 156 -19.55 3.29 8.35
CA ARG A 156 -19.14 1.87 8.23
C ARG A 156 -17.74 1.59 8.77
N ARG A 157 -17.48 2.04 9.99
CA ARG A 157 -16.19 1.82 10.65
C ARG A 157 -15.97 0.32 10.84
N VAL A 158 -14.75 -0.13 10.59
CA VAL A 158 -14.35 -1.54 10.68
C VAL A 158 -13.20 -1.72 11.65
N SER A 159 -13.24 -2.79 12.44
CA SER A 159 -12.16 -3.19 13.34
C SER A 159 -11.95 -4.68 13.25
N TRP A 160 -10.70 -5.08 13.50
CA TRP A 160 -10.24 -6.45 13.41
C TRP A 160 -9.48 -6.80 14.67
N TRP A 161 -10.00 -7.78 15.41
CA TRP A 161 -9.36 -8.28 16.62
C TRP A 161 -8.79 -9.65 16.33
N ARG A 162 -7.48 -9.81 16.53
CA ARG A 162 -6.89 -11.15 16.54
C ARG A 162 -7.24 -11.79 17.87
N CYS A 163 -7.95 -12.91 17.86
CA CYS A 163 -8.23 -13.69 19.05
C CYS A 163 -6.98 -14.52 19.41
N PRO A 164 -6.33 -14.27 20.56
CA PRO A 164 -5.22 -15.09 21.03
C PRO A 164 -5.78 -16.41 21.58
N ILE A 165 -5.57 -17.50 20.86
CA ILE A 165 -5.85 -18.84 21.39
C ILE A 165 -4.73 -19.19 22.38
N GLY A 166 -4.90 -18.81 23.64
CA GLY A 166 -4.19 -19.41 24.77
C GLY A 166 -5.09 -20.47 25.43
N PRO A 167 -4.54 -21.46 26.15
CA PRO A 167 -5.38 -22.35 26.95
C PRO A 167 -6.18 -21.50 27.94
N LEU A 168 -7.49 -21.73 28.01
CA LEU A 168 -8.34 -21.23 29.08
C LEU A 168 -7.73 -21.75 30.39
N LYS A 169 -7.03 -20.88 31.12
CA LYS A 169 -6.66 -21.16 32.51
C LYS A 169 -7.97 -21.09 33.29
N HIS A 170 -8.56 -22.26 33.55
CA HIS A 170 -9.56 -22.45 34.58
C HIS A 170 -8.94 -22.25 35.96
#